data_AF-A0A6N7H2Z1-F1
#
_entry.id   AF-A0A6N7H2Z1-F1
#
_cell.length_a   1.000
_cell.length_b   1.000
_cell.length_c   1.000
_cell.angle_alpha   90.00
_cell.angle_beta   90.00
_cell.angle_gamma   90.00
#
_symmetry.space_group_name_H-M   'P 1'
#
loop_
_entity.id
_entity.type
_entity.pdbx_description
1 polymer ?
#
loop_
_entity_poly.entity_id
_entity_poly.type
_entity_poly.pdbx_seq_one_letter_code
_entity_poly.pdbx_strand_id
1 'polypeptide(L)'
;MVAMRDTIAQAPQVGAHRPWPRVIVTADAWRDLCDELAAGNATLLGLWGDDGAVHMALLMESADVAVVTLKCRDGAFPSVGARHAPAIRLERAIHDLYGLQPVSALDLRPWLDLGFWDIQHPLGDRTPAPAPREPYPFLPVEGENLHQIPVGPVHAGIIEPGHFRFTANGEAVVRLEQRLGYVHKG
;
A
#
# COMPACT_ATOMS: atom_id res chain seq x y z
N MET A 1 -20.30 14.37 -11.15
CA MET A 1 -19.59 13.19 -10.66
C MET A 1 -20.49 12.00 -10.99
N VAL A 2 -20.00 11.03 -11.76
CA VAL A 2 -20.76 9.80 -12.05
C VAL A 2 -20.75 8.96 -10.77
N ALA A 3 -21.90 8.45 -10.34
CA ALA A 3 -21.96 7.70 -9.09
C ALA A 3 -21.05 6.45 -9.19
N MET A 4 -20.33 6.11 -8.11
CA MET A 4 -19.47 4.91 -8.04
C MET A 4 -20.14 3.64 -8.58
N ARG A 5 -21.43 3.46 -8.27
CA ARG A 5 -22.24 2.34 -8.78
C ARG A 5 -22.38 2.34 -10.30
N ASP A 6 -22.57 3.49 -10.91
CA ASP A 6 -22.69 3.62 -12.36
C ASP A 6 -21.36 3.29 -13.04
N THR A 7 -20.26 3.78 -12.48
CA THR A 7 -18.89 3.45 -12.93
C THR A 7 -18.66 1.94 -12.93
N ILE A 8 -19.06 1.24 -11.85
CA ILE A 8 -18.93 -0.21 -11.75
C ILE A 8 -19.90 -0.92 -12.71
N ALA A 9 -21.15 -0.48 -12.80
CA ALA A 9 -22.16 -1.14 -13.61
C ALA A 9 -21.88 -1.06 -15.12
N GLN A 10 -21.25 0.02 -15.59
CA GLN A 10 -20.93 0.24 -17.01
C GLN A 10 -19.58 -0.37 -17.43
N ALA A 11 -18.72 -0.71 -16.47
CA ALA A 11 -17.39 -1.22 -16.75
C ALA A 11 -17.42 -2.70 -17.24
N PRO A 12 -16.49 -3.11 -18.12
CA PRO A 12 -16.39 -4.50 -18.57
C PRO A 12 -16.25 -5.47 -17.39
N GLN A 13 -17.22 -6.37 -17.24
CA GLN A 13 -17.20 -7.40 -16.20
C GLN A 13 -16.20 -8.51 -16.54
N VAL A 14 -15.49 -8.97 -15.52
CA VAL A 14 -14.67 -10.18 -15.60
C VAL A 14 -15.52 -11.38 -15.19
N GLY A 15 -15.69 -12.31 -16.12
CA GLY A 15 -16.47 -13.53 -15.88
C GLY A 15 -15.92 -14.39 -14.74
N ALA A 16 -16.79 -15.22 -14.17
CA ALA A 16 -16.50 -16.23 -13.14
C ALA A 16 -15.93 -15.72 -11.80
N HIS A 17 -15.74 -14.40 -11.59
CA HIS A 17 -15.44 -13.86 -10.27
C HIS A 17 -16.70 -13.92 -9.37
N ARG A 18 -16.54 -14.47 -8.17
CA ARG A 18 -17.62 -14.76 -7.21
C ARG A 18 -17.11 -14.57 -5.78
N PRO A 19 -17.99 -14.26 -4.81
CA PRO A 19 -19.42 -13.97 -4.99
C PRO A 19 -19.68 -12.59 -5.59
N TRP A 20 -18.73 -11.67 -5.51
CA TRP A 20 -18.88 -10.27 -5.90
C TRP A 20 -18.44 -10.00 -7.34
N PRO A 21 -19.03 -9.00 -8.02
CA PRO A 21 -18.60 -8.62 -9.37
C PRO A 21 -17.15 -8.12 -9.35
N ARG A 22 -16.43 -8.44 -10.43
CA ARG A 22 -15.15 -7.83 -10.75
C ARG A 22 -15.26 -7.08 -12.08
N VAL A 23 -14.79 -5.85 -12.14
CA VAL A 23 -14.83 -5.01 -13.35
C VAL A 23 -13.46 -4.42 -13.68
N ILE A 24 -13.20 -4.18 -14.96
CA ILE A 24 -11.98 -3.50 -15.43
C ILE A 24 -12.29 -2.03 -15.66
N VAL A 25 -11.55 -1.13 -15.02
CA VAL A 25 -11.79 0.32 -15.07
C VAL A 25 -10.67 1.04 -15.82
N THR A 26 -10.97 2.24 -16.31
CA THR A 26 -9.97 3.17 -16.86
C THR A 26 -9.20 3.86 -15.72
N ALA A 27 -8.10 4.52 -16.05
CA ALA A 27 -7.34 5.32 -15.08
C ALA A 27 -8.17 6.48 -14.51
N ASP A 28 -9.06 7.09 -15.30
CA ASP A 28 -9.94 8.17 -14.85
C ASP A 28 -10.98 7.63 -13.85
N ALA A 29 -11.66 6.54 -14.19
CA ALA A 29 -12.58 5.86 -13.27
C ALA A 29 -11.87 5.40 -11.98
N TRP A 30 -10.63 4.93 -12.07
CA TRP A 30 -9.81 4.59 -10.90
C TRP A 30 -9.57 5.80 -9.99
N ARG A 31 -9.24 6.97 -10.56
CA ARG A 31 -9.07 8.21 -9.78
C ARG A 31 -10.38 8.67 -9.15
N ASP A 32 -11.50 8.58 -9.87
CA ASP A 32 -12.81 8.89 -9.32
C ASP A 32 -13.13 8.00 -8.10
N LEU A 33 -12.82 6.70 -8.15
CA LEU A 33 -12.99 5.79 -7.02
C LEU A 33 -12.07 6.13 -5.83
N CYS A 34 -10.86 6.62 -6.09
CA CYS A 34 -9.98 7.13 -5.03
C CYS A 34 -10.58 8.38 -4.35
N ASP A 35 -11.27 9.22 -5.12
CA ASP A 35 -11.93 10.42 -4.61
C ASP A 35 -13.16 10.06 -3.76
N GLU A 36 -13.92 9.03 -4.15
CA GLU A 36 -15.02 8.47 -3.34
C GLU A 36 -14.52 7.87 -2.02
N LEU A 37 -13.38 7.16 -2.04
CA LEU A 37 -12.72 6.67 -0.82
C LEU A 37 -12.24 7.81 0.10
N ALA A 38 -11.75 8.90 -0.48
CA ALA A 38 -11.33 10.08 0.27
C ALA A 38 -12.52 10.85 0.86
N ALA A 39 -13.66 10.85 0.17
CA ALA A 39 -14.90 11.45 0.62
C ALA A 39 -15.63 10.62 1.70
N GLY A 40 -15.28 9.35 1.86
CA GLY A 40 -15.91 8.44 2.83
C GLY A 40 -17.16 7.73 2.30
N ASN A 41 -17.44 7.82 1.00
CA ASN A 41 -18.61 7.20 0.34
C ASN A 41 -18.39 5.70 0.04
N ALA A 42 -17.21 5.18 0.37
CA ALA A 42 -16.86 3.78 0.26
C ALA A 42 -15.81 3.42 1.31
N THR A 43 -15.70 2.13 1.62
CA THR A 43 -14.63 1.57 2.45
C THR A 43 -13.71 0.70 1.61
N LEU A 44 -12.40 0.97 1.68
CA LEU A 44 -11.38 0.12 1.07
C LEU A 44 -11.27 -1.17 1.88
N LEU A 45 -11.72 -2.29 1.31
CA LEU A 45 -11.59 -3.61 1.91
C LEU A 45 -10.22 -4.25 1.63
N GLY A 46 -9.61 -3.89 0.50
CA GLY A 46 -8.30 -4.41 0.13
C GLY A 46 -7.76 -3.75 -1.13
N LEU A 47 -6.43 -3.73 -1.24
CA LEU A 47 -5.69 -3.27 -2.41
C LEU A 47 -4.52 -4.24 -2.61
N TRP A 48 -4.42 -4.84 -3.79
CA TRP A 48 -3.38 -5.82 -4.11
C TRP A 48 -3.03 -5.79 -5.59
N GLY A 49 -1.87 -6.35 -5.93
CA GLY A 49 -1.40 -6.51 -7.30
C GLY A 49 -1.41 -7.97 -7.71
N ASP A 50 -1.51 -8.19 -9.02
CA ASP A 50 -1.12 -9.43 -9.70
C ASP A 50 -0.56 -9.08 -11.09
N ASP A 51 -0.40 -10.08 -11.97
CA ASP A 51 0.21 -10.02 -13.30
C ASP A 51 -0.19 -8.77 -14.13
N GLY A 52 0.60 -7.70 -13.98
CA GLY A 52 0.40 -6.42 -14.66
C GLY A 52 -0.87 -5.65 -14.27
N ALA A 53 -1.49 -5.94 -13.12
CA ALA A 53 -2.72 -5.29 -12.69
C ALA A 53 -2.75 -4.96 -11.20
N VAL A 54 -3.52 -3.93 -10.86
CA VAL A 54 -3.85 -3.58 -9.48
C VAL A 54 -5.35 -3.68 -9.28
N HIS A 55 -5.75 -4.23 -8.13
CA HIS A 55 -7.13 -4.44 -7.77
C HIS A 55 -7.47 -3.73 -6.48
N MET A 56 -8.69 -3.22 -6.43
CA MET A 56 -9.26 -2.61 -5.24
C MET A 56 -10.60 -3.29 -4.93
N ALA A 57 -10.75 -3.80 -3.72
CA ALA A 57 -12.03 -4.27 -3.21
C ALA A 57 -12.70 -3.13 -2.43
N LEU A 58 -13.93 -2.81 -2.80
CA LEU A 58 -14.70 -1.70 -2.27
C LEU A 58 -15.98 -2.22 -1.62
N LEU A 59 -16.28 -1.73 -0.42
CA LEU A 59 -17.59 -1.80 0.19
C LEU A 59 -18.28 -0.46 -0.02
N MET A 60 -19.40 -0.48 -0.76
CA MET A 60 -20.21 0.70 -1.03
C MET A 60 -21.18 0.95 0.14
N GLU A 61 -21.70 2.18 0.30
CA GLU A 61 -22.67 2.52 1.36
C GLU A 61 -23.90 1.60 1.43
N SER A 62 -24.30 1.05 0.28
CA SER A 62 -25.40 0.11 0.18
C SER A 62 -25.13 -1.30 0.70
N ALA A 63 -23.97 -1.52 1.32
CA ALA A 63 -23.42 -2.81 1.71
C ALA A 63 -23.09 -3.76 0.55
N ASP A 64 -23.09 -3.25 -0.69
CA ASP A 64 -22.65 -4.00 -1.86
C ASP A 64 -21.12 -3.99 -1.94
N VAL A 65 -20.53 -5.14 -2.28
CA VAL A 65 -19.09 -5.27 -2.52
C VAL A 65 -18.80 -5.40 -4.01
N ALA A 66 -17.75 -4.73 -4.47
CA ALA A 66 -17.23 -4.88 -5.83
C ALA A 66 -15.70 -4.91 -5.83
N VAL A 67 -15.12 -5.63 -6.79
CA VAL A 67 -13.68 -5.58 -7.08
C VAL A 67 -13.47 -4.80 -8.37
N VAL A 68 -12.65 -3.76 -8.35
CA VAL A 68 -12.25 -3.04 -9.55
C VAL A 68 -10.81 -3.39 -9.90
N THR A 69 -10.51 -3.48 -11.19
CA THR A 69 -9.20 -3.84 -11.73
C THR A 69 -8.70 -2.74 -12.65
N LEU A 70 -7.50 -2.23 -12.38
CA LEU A 70 -6.76 -1.37 -13.29
C LEU A 70 -5.62 -2.16 -13.91
N LYS A 71 -5.63 -2.26 -15.24
CA LYS A 71 -4.50 -2.85 -15.99
C LYS A 71 -3.36 -1.84 -16.08
N CYS A 72 -2.19 -2.21 -15.58
CA CYS A 72 -1.01 -1.37 -15.47
C CYS A 72 -0.05 -1.66 -16.64
N ARG A 73 -0.46 -1.32 -17.86
CA ARG A 73 0.29 -1.66 -19.10
C ARG A 73 1.72 -1.12 -19.09
N ASP A 74 1.92 0.04 -18.48
CA ASP A 74 3.22 0.71 -18.38
C ASP A 74 3.91 0.46 -17.03
N GLY A 75 3.48 -0.57 -16.29
CA GLY A 75 4.01 -0.91 -14.97
C GLY A 75 3.67 0.11 -13.87
N ALA A 76 2.68 0.98 -14.08
CA ALA A 76 2.33 2.04 -13.14
C ALA A 76 0.82 2.22 -12.96
N PHE A 77 0.43 2.77 -11.81
CA PHE A 77 -0.97 3.07 -11.47
C PHE A 77 -1.10 4.37 -10.67
N PRO A 78 -2.22 5.11 -10.73
CA PRO A 78 -2.44 6.26 -9.87
C PRO A 78 -2.51 5.82 -8.39
N SER A 79 -1.70 6.44 -7.52
CA SER A 79 -1.69 6.14 -6.08
C SER A 79 -3.06 6.44 -5.45
N VAL A 80 -3.67 5.40 -4.91
CA VAL A 80 -4.78 5.43 -3.94
C VAL A 80 -4.29 6.03 -2.63
N GLY A 81 -3.09 5.67 -2.17
CA GLY A 81 -2.48 6.17 -0.93
C GLY A 81 -2.33 7.70 -0.87
N ALA A 82 -2.17 8.35 -2.02
CA ALA A 82 -2.13 9.80 -2.14
C ALA A 82 -3.45 10.50 -1.79
N ARG A 83 -4.59 9.80 -1.92
CA ARG A 83 -5.93 10.33 -1.59
C ARG A 83 -6.56 9.64 -0.37
N HIS A 84 -6.17 8.41 -0.08
CA HIS A 84 -6.70 7.57 0.99
C HIS A 84 -5.55 6.87 1.72
N ALA A 85 -5.04 7.51 2.78
CA ALA A 85 -3.84 7.08 3.52
C ALA A 85 -3.81 5.60 3.96
N PRO A 86 -4.93 4.93 4.31
CA PRO A 86 -4.92 3.49 4.61
C PRO A 86 -4.33 2.59 3.51
N ALA A 87 -4.32 3.05 2.25
CA ALA A 87 -3.75 2.31 1.13
C ALA A 87 -2.21 2.33 1.05
N ILE A 88 -1.52 3.24 1.75
CA ILE A 88 -0.07 3.48 1.58
C ILE A 88 0.77 2.20 1.74
N ARG A 89 0.51 1.40 2.79
CA ARG A 89 1.26 0.14 3.02
C ARG A 89 0.96 -0.92 1.96
N LEU A 90 -0.26 -0.95 1.45
CA LEU A 90 -0.69 -1.90 0.44
C LEU A 90 -0.01 -1.60 -0.90
N GLU A 91 0.10 -0.32 -1.28
CA GLU A 91 0.81 0.08 -2.49
C GLU A 91 2.31 -0.16 -2.42
N ARG A 92 2.92 0.08 -1.26
CA ARG A 92 4.33 -0.27 -1.04
C ARG A 92 4.55 -1.78 -1.15
N ALA A 93 3.62 -2.59 -0.64
CA ALA A 93 3.67 -4.04 -0.82
C ALA A 93 3.52 -4.45 -2.30
N ILE A 94 2.62 -3.81 -3.05
CA ILE A 94 2.45 -4.01 -4.49
C ILE A 94 3.75 -3.70 -5.24
N HIS A 95 4.39 -2.57 -4.92
CA HIS A 95 5.65 -2.18 -5.52
C HIS A 95 6.76 -3.19 -5.20
N ASP A 96 6.95 -3.53 -3.92
CA ASP A 96 8.00 -4.46 -3.50
C ASP A 96 7.84 -5.86 -4.13
N LEU A 97 6.60 -6.35 -4.24
CA LEU A 97 6.33 -7.71 -4.73
C LEU A 97 6.27 -7.80 -6.26
N TYR A 98 5.62 -6.86 -6.93
CA TYR A 98 5.30 -6.92 -8.36
C TYR A 98 6.03 -5.88 -9.21
N GLY A 99 6.64 -4.87 -8.60
CA GLY A 99 7.32 -3.79 -9.33
C GLY A 99 6.37 -2.73 -9.91
N LEU A 100 5.07 -2.81 -9.64
CA LEU A 100 4.11 -1.81 -10.12
C LEU A 100 4.29 -0.50 -9.35
N GLN A 101 4.50 0.59 -10.09
CA GLN A 101 4.82 1.91 -9.55
C GLN A 101 3.56 2.73 -9.23
N PRO A 102 3.29 3.07 -7.96
CA PRO A 102 2.24 4.03 -7.64
C PRO A 102 2.71 5.45 -7.99
N VAL A 103 2.01 6.09 -8.92
CA VAL A 103 2.28 7.45 -9.39
C VAL A 103 1.74 8.44 -8.37
N SER A 104 2.56 9.44 -8.01
CA SER A 104 2.26 10.47 -7.01
C SER A 104 2.10 9.95 -5.57
N ALA A 105 2.62 8.76 -5.26
CA ALA A 105 2.64 8.24 -3.89
C ALA A 105 3.47 9.14 -2.95
N LEU A 106 3.00 9.27 -1.71
CA LEU A 106 3.66 10.10 -0.69
C LEU A 106 4.84 9.39 -0.01
N ASP A 107 4.88 8.06 -0.06
CA ASP A 107 5.93 7.24 0.55
C ASP A 107 6.22 6.03 -0.35
N LEU A 108 7.41 6.04 -0.96
CA LEU A 108 7.92 4.97 -1.83
C LEU A 108 8.99 4.12 -1.16
N ARG A 109 9.19 4.27 0.16
CA ARG A 109 10.20 3.48 0.87
C ARG A 109 9.83 1.99 0.83
N PRO A 110 10.79 1.06 0.75
CA PRO A 110 10.50 -0.38 0.82
C PRO A 110 9.72 -0.74 2.08
N TRP A 111 8.79 -1.69 1.96
CA TRP A 111 7.94 -2.18 3.06
C TRP A 111 8.25 -3.62 3.44
N LEU A 112 8.21 -4.55 2.49
CA LEU A 112 8.49 -5.97 2.67
C LEU A 112 9.94 -6.31 2.34
N ASP A 113 10.54 -5.72 1.29
CA ASP A 113 11.97 -5.87 1.05
C ASP A 113 12.73 -4.97 2.03
N LEU A 114 13.05 -5.51 3.20
CA LEU A 114 13.83 -4.80 4.22
C LEU A 114 15.32 -4.69 3.88
N GLY A 115 15.71 -5.11 2.69
CA GLY A 115 17.09 -5.14 2.23
C GLY A 115 17.74 -6.52 2.34
N PHE A 116 16.93 -7.58 2.43
CA PHE A 116 17.41 -8.95 2.63
C PHE A 116 17.29 -9.84 1.40
N TRP A 117 16.52 -9.45 0.38
CA TRP A 117 16.29 -10.30 -0.79
C TRP A 117 17.40 -10.15 -1.83
N ASP A 118 17.80 -11.22 -2.52
CA ASP A 118 18.78 -11.08 -3.62
C ASP A 118 18.12 -10.69 -4.95
N ILE A 119 16.79 -10.61 -4.97
CA ILE A 119 15.96 -10.26 -6.12
C ILE A 119 15.00 -9.13 -5.76
N GLN A 120 14.71 -8.26 -6.72
CA GLN A 120 13.59 -7.32 -6.65
C GLN A 120 12.34 -7.96 -7.25
N HIS A 121 11.18 -7.53 -6.75
CA HIS A 121 9.89 -7.85 -7.35
C HIS A 121 9.71 -9.36 -7.59
N PRO A 122 9.77 -10.18 -6.53
CA PRO A 122 9.77 -11.65 -6.64
C PRO A 122 8.54 -12.23 -7.36
N LEU A 123 7.44 -11.48 -7.41
CA LEU A 123 6.19 -11.84 -8.08
C LEU A 123 5.98 -11.09 -9.41
N GLY A 124 6.95 -10.27 -9.85
CA GLY A 124 6.96 -9.56 -11.13
C GLY A 124 8.09 -10.04 -12.05
N ASP A 125 8.83 -9.11 -12.66
CA ASP A 125 9.89 -9.39 -13.65
C ASP A 125 11.17 -10.02 -13.07
N ARG A 126 11.31 -10.07 -11.73
CA ARG A 126 12.42 -10.72 -11.01
C ARG A 126 13.82 -10.31 -11.50
N THR A 127 14.25 -9.10 -11.16
CA THR A 127 15.60 -8.61 -11.45
C THR A 127 16.53 -8.79 -10.24
N PRO A 128 17.86 -8.84 -10.42
CA PRO A 128 18.81 -8.82 -9.30
C PRO A 128 18.62 -7.58 -8.42
N ALA A 129 18.72 -7.75 -7.11
CA ALA A 129 18.67 -6.64 -6.16
C ALA A 129 19.88 -5.70 -6.33
N PRO A 130 19.68 -4.37 -6.29
CA PRO A 130 20.77 -3.40 -6.39
C PRO A 130 21.67 -3.47 -5.16
N ALA A 131 22.98 -3.28 -5.38
CA ALA A 131 23.99 -3.18 -4.33
C ALA A 131 24.88 -1.93 -4.58
N PRO A 132 25.21 -1.13 -3.54
CA PRO A 132 24.85 -1.30 -2.13
C PRO A 132 23.41 -0.86 -1.82
N ARG A 133 22.80 -1.49 -0.80
CA ARG A 133 21.49 -1.07 -0.30
C ARG A 133 21.63 0.11 0.63
N GLU A 134 20.85 1.16 0.39
CA GLU A 134 20.81 2.32 1.28
C GLU A 134 20.13 1.97 2.63
N PRO A 135 20.58 2.56 3.74
CA PRO A 135 19.89 2.44 5.02
C PRO A 135 18.45 2.96 4.93
N TYR A 136 17.53 2.31 5.66
CA TYR A 136 16.13 2.77 5.70
C TYR A 136 16.04 4.20 6.26
N PRO A 137 15.47 5.16 5.50
CA PRO A 137 15.41 6.56 5.91
C PRO A 137 14.21 6.78 6.86
N PHE A 138 14.48 6.74 8.17
CA PHE A 138 13.52 7.19 9.17
C PHE A 138 13.27 8.68 9.02
N LEU A 139 12.01 9.11 9.17
CA LEU A 139 11.67 10.52 9.00
C LEU A 139 12.31 11.38 10.11
N PRO A 140 12.97 12.49 9.77
CA PRO A 140 13.64 13.35 10.74
C PRO A 140 12.63 14.05 11.66
N VAL A 141 13.11 14.46 12.83
CA VAL A 141 12.36 15.28 13.78
C VAL A 141 13.31 16.36 14.30
N GLU A 142 12.87 17.61 14.25
CA GLU A 142 13.61 18.76 14.75
C GLU A 142 12.92 19.32 16.00
N GLY A 143 13.72 19.75 16.99
CA GLY A 143 13.22 20.28 18.25
C GLY A 143 14.28 20.20 19.35
N GLU A 144 14.06 20.94 20.43
CA GLU A 144 14.95 20.93 21.60
C GLU A 144 14.74 19.67 22.43
N ASN A 145 15.83 19.16 23.02
CA ASN A 145 15.82 18.04 23.98
C ASN A 145 15.16 16.74 23.46
N LEU A 146 15.20 16.52 22.14
CA LEU A 146 14.73 15.29 21.53
C LEU A 146 15.73 14.15 21.73
N HIS A 147 15.23 12.99 22.13
CA HIS A 147 15.99 11.75 22.18
C HIS A 147 15.27 10.65 21.40
N GLN A 148 16.06 9.79 20.75
CA GLN A 148 15.54 8.68 19.96
C GLN A 148 15.72 7.36 20.69
N ILE A 149 14.65 6.57 20.77
CA ILE A 149 14.64 5.26 21.41
C ILE A 149 14.29 4.21 20.35
N PRO A 150 15.26 3.43 19.85
CA PRO A 150 14.98 2.27 19.01
C PRO A 150 14.51 1.09 19.86
N VAL A 151 13.49 0.37 19.38
CA VAL A 151 13.06 -0.90 19.98
C VAL A 151 12.86 -1.93 18.86
N GLY A 152 13.25 -3.19 19.10
CA GLY A 152 13.15 -4.29 18.13
C GLY A 152 14.41 -4.55 17.31
N PRO A 153 14.33 -5.37 16.23
CA PRO A 153 13.09 -5.86 15.61
C PRO A 153 12.38 -6.97 16.39
N VAL A 154 13.10 -7.66 17.28
CA VAL A 154 12.51 -8.64 18.20
C VAL A 154 12.11 -7.93 19.48
N HIS A 155 10.80 -7.84 19.74
CA HIS A 155 10.25 -7.39 21.02
C HIS A 155 10.02 -8.61 21.93
N ALA A 156 9.57 -8.41 23.17
CA ALA A 156 9.14 -9.51 24.03
C ALA A 156 8.29 -10.50 23.22
N GLY A 157 8.74 -11.76 23.12
CA GLY A 157 8.48 -12.72 22.04
C GLY A 157 7.04 -13.23 21.83
N ILE A 158 6.03 -12.42 22.17
CA ILE A 158 4.60 -12.69 22.04
C ILE A 158 3.99 -11.88 20.88
N ILE A 159 4.60 -10.77 20.46
CA ILE A 159 4.05 -9.86 19.43
C ILE A 159 4.77 -9.92 18.08
N GLU A 160 4.11 -9.42 17.03
CA GLU A 160 4.66 -9.33 15.68
C GLU A 160 5.98 -8.55 15.65
N PRO A 161 7.06 -9.10 15.05
CA PRO A 161 8.33 -8.40 14.99
C PRO A 161 8.28 -7.12 14.16
N GLY A 162 8.94 -6.10 14.68
CA GLY A 162 8.95 -4.76 14.12
C GLY A 162 10.04 -3.93 14.77
N HIS A 163 10.63 -3.01 14.02
CA HIS A 163 11.49 -1.97 14.55
C HIS A 163 10.66 -0.71 14.76
N PHE A 164 10.68 -0.17 15.98
CA PHE A 164 9.96 1.03 16.35
C PHE A 164 10.99 2.11 16.68
N ARG A 165 10.82 3.29 16.09
CA ARG A 165 11.63 4.46 16.38
C ARG A 165 10.76 5.49 17.07
N PHE A 166 10.92 5.59 18.38
CA PHE A 166 10.32 6.66 19.16
C PHE A 166 11.26 7.85 19.12
N THR A 167 10.72 9.04 18.87
CA THR A 167 11.36 10.31 19.22
C THR A 167 10.55 10.91 20.35
N ALA A 168 11.21 11.25 21.44
CA ALA A 168 10.57 11.73 22.66
C ALA A 168 11.23 13.00 23.20
N ASN A 169 10.44 13.81 23.90
CA ASN A 169 10.87 14.94 24.72
C ASN A 169 10.37 14.70 26.15
N GLY A 170 11.26 14.32 27.06
CA GLY A 170 10.87 13.77 28.35
C GLY A 170 9.95 12.55 28.17
N GLU A 171 8.73 12.62 28.70
CA GLU A 171 7.72 11.55 28.62
C GLU A 171 6.85 11.62 27.37
N ALA A 172 6.92 12.71 26.59
CA ALA A 172 6.07 12.91 25.43
C ALA A 172 6.69 12.26 24.18
N VAL A 173 5.99 11.29 23.59
CA VAL A 173 6.34 10.74 22.26
C VAL A 173 5.90 11.73 21.19
N VAL A 174 6.86 12.44 20.59
CA VAL A 174 6.59 13.40 19.51
C VAL A 174 6.43 12.71 18.16
N ARG A 175 7.07 11.54 17.99
CA ARG A 175 6.95 10.72 16.78
C ARG A 175 7.17 9.26 17.10
N LEU A 176 6.33 8.41 16.52
CA LEU A 176 6.54 6.98 16.45
C LEU A 176 6.56 6.56 14.99
N GLU A 177 7.68 5.99 14.54
CA GLU A 177 7.76 5.33 13.25
C GLU A 177 7.91 3.82 13.42
N GLN A 178 7.09 3.07 12.69
CA GLN A 178 7.04 1.60 12.76
C GLN A 178 7.52 1.02 11.42
N ARG A 179 8.53 0.18 11.48
CA ARG A 179 9.00 -0.65 10.37
C ARG A 179 8.65 -2.10 10.71
N LEU A 180 7.68 -2.68 10.00
CA LEU A 180 7.24 -4.06 10.21
C LEU A 180 7.84 -4.97 9.12
N GLY A 181 7.36 -6.21 9.00
CA GLY A 181 7.78 -7.13 7.94
C GLY A 181 9.08 -7.89 8.23
N TYR A 182 9.52 -7.92 9.49
CA TYR A 182 10.77 -8.60 9.89
C TYR A 182 10.65 -10.12 10.00
N VAL A 183 9.43 -10.67 9.97
CA VAL A 183 9.19 -12.11 9.90
C VAL A 183 8.41 -12.42 8.64
N HIS A 184 8.94 -13.36 7.86
CA HIS A 184 8.19 -14.04 6.82
C HIS A 184 7.55 -15.29 7.42
N LYS A 185 6.22 -15.28 7.54
CA LYS A 185 5.42 -16.46 7.90
C LYS A 185 4.83 -17.02 6.60
N GLY A 186 5.64 -17.76 5.84
CA GLY A 186 5.29 -18.29 4.51
C GLY A 186 6.47 -18.25 3.57
#